data_AF-A0A3A8GJH2-F1
#
_entry.id   AF-A0A3A8GJH2-F1
#
_cell.length_a   1.000
_cell.length_b   1.000
_cell.length_c   1.000
_cell.angle_alpha   90.00
_cell.angle_beta   90.00
_cell.angle_gamma   90.00
#
_symmetry.space_group_name_H-M   'P 1'
#
loop_
_entity.id
_entity.type
_entity.pdbx_description
1 polymer ?
#
loop_
_entity_poly.entity_id
_entity_poly.type
_entity_poly.pdbx_seq_one_letter_code
_entity_poly.pdbx_strand_id
1 'polypeptide(L)'
;MRARTCGGALVLALVGCGGFDNGDLRTGTVRGRVLGAESGVARVSVLGHEELRATVNADGRFELDGVPATSLELYVVASRTQAARTPVLAQGARVTDVGDIQAKPGAFLTVRVRDELGAIPPDVEVELRGTGEDRAKVDTSSGEVRLGPLPAGCYALEVKADDLEDVETEVCVREGEERLQPITLPADDDDGGDDDGGSDDHGGRDGG
;
A
#
# COMPACT_ATOMS: atom_id res chain seq x y z
N MET A 1 24.15 -80.02 -15.61
CA MET A 1 24.83 -79.23 -16.65
C MET A 1 24.68 -77.76 -16.30
N ARG A 2 25.78 -77.00 -16.38
CA ARG A 2 25.86 -75.57 -16.07
C ARG A 2 25.16 -74.74 -17.16
N ALA A 3 24.43 -73.70 -16.76
CA ALA A 3 24.22 -72.51 -17.58
C ALA A 3 24.20 -71.29 -16.66
N ARG A 4 25.11 -70.35 -16.95
CA ARG A 4 25.22 -69.01 -16.35
C ARG A 4 24.63 -68.00 -17.32
N THR A 5 23.80 -67.07 -16.84
CA THR A 5 23.46 -65.76 -17.45
C THR A 5 22.95 -64.88 -16.29
N CYS A 6 23.71 -63.90 -15.76
CA CYS A 6 24.02 -62.55 -16.24
C CYS A 6 22.80 -61.66 -16.55
N GLY A 7 22.76 -60.50 -15.86
CA GLY A 7 22.04 -59.27 -16.23
C GLY A 7 20.68 -59.13 -15.55
N GLY A 8 20.32 -58.03 -14.90
CA GLY A 8 20.99 -56.77 -14.60
C GLY A 8 20.13 -56.03 -13.57
N ALA A 9 20.75 -55.25 -12.69
CA ALA A 9 20.03 -54.44 -11.72
C ALA A 9 19.31 -53.30 -12.44
N LEU A 10 17.98 -53.30 -12.38
CA LEU A 10 17.15 -52.19 -12.84
C LEU A 10 17.06 -51.16 -11.71
N VAL A 11 17.91 -50.13 -11.77
CA VAL A 11 17.78 -48.95 -10.90
C VAL A 11 16.65 -48.09 -11.47
N LEU A 12 15.49 -48.10 -10.81
CA LEU A 12 14.43 -47.11 -11.04
C LEU A 12 14.86 -45.80 -10.37
N ALA A 13 15.52 -44.94 -11.12
CA ALA A 13 15.63 -43.52 -10.80
C ALA A 13 14.29 -42.85 -11.16
N LEU A 14 13.36 -42.78 -10.20
CA LEU A 14 12.26 -41.84 -10.29
C LEU A 14 12.85 -40.44 -10.04
N VAL A 15 13.24 -39.81 -11.14
CA VAL A 15 13.54 -38.39 -11.22
C VAL A 15 12.27 -37.65 -10.79
N GLY A 16 12.26 -37.18 -9.55
CA GLY A 16 11.38 -36.10 -9.15
C GLY A 16 11.85 -34.84 -9.88
N CYS A 17 11.02 -34.30 -10.78
CA CYS A 17 11.11 -32.94 -11.31
C CYS A 17 9.77 -32.61 -11.98
N GLY A 18 8.88 -32.01 -11.21
CA GLY A 18 7.58 -31.53 -11.67
C GLY A 18 7.05 -30.48 -10.72
N GLY A 19 7.91 -29.53 -10.32
CA GLY A 19 7.44 -28.30 -9.70
C GLY A 19 6.71 -27.51 -10.79
N PHE A 20 5.38 -27.54 -10.79
CA PHE A 20 4.61 -26.55 -11.52
C PHE A 20 4.97 -25.20 -10.90
N ASP A 21 5.73 -24.40 -11.64
CA ASP A 21 5.96 -23.01 -11.27
C ASP A 21 4.62 -22.28 -11.43
N ASN A 22 3.89 -22.20 -10.31
CA ASN A 22 2.58 -21.56 -10.27
C ASN A 22 2.71 -20.03 -10.12
N GLY A 23 3.93 -19.47 -10.19
CA GLY A 23 4.16 -18.03 -10.13
C GLY A 23 3.35 -17.28 -11.20
N ASP A 24 3.38 -17.79 -12.43
CA ASP A 24 2.68 -17.20 -13.57
C ASP A 24 1.15 -17.20 -13.40
N LEU A 25 0.59 -18.14 -12.64
CA LEU A 25 -0.87 -18.25 -12.44
C LEU A 25 -1.40 -17.39 -11.28
N ARG A 26 -0.52 -16.83 -10.44
CA ARG A 26 -0.95 -16.03 -9.26
C ARG A 26 -1.13 -14.56 -9.59
N THR A 27 -0.48 -14.09 -10.64
CA THR A 27 -0.50 -12.69 -11.05
C THR A 27 -0.81 -12.57 -12.52
N GLY A 28 -1.35 -11.42 -12.93
CA GLY A 28 -1.62 -11.08 -14.31
C GLY A 28 -1.20 -9.64 -14.61
N THR A 29 -1.59 -9.19 -15.80
CA THR A 29 -1.37 -7.82 -16.25
C THR A 29 -2.73 -7.12 -16.35
N VAL A 30 -2.85 -5.90 -15.86
CA VAL A 30 -4.02 -5.04 -16.05
C VAL A 30 -3.64 -3.88 -16.94
N ARG A 31 -4.41 -3.62 -17.99
CA ARG A 31 -4.20 -2.48 -18.88
C ARG A 31 -5.50 -1.76 -19.17
N GLY A 32 -5.38 -0.49 -19.58
CA GLY A 32 -6.53 0.30 -19.98
C GLY A 32 -6.11 1.67 -20.49
N ARG A 33 -7.08 2.59 -20.54
CA ARG A 33 -6.86 3.96 -20.96
C ARG A 33 -7.60 4.95 -20.06
N VAL A 34 -6.88 5.89 -19.45
CA VAL A 34 -7.45 6.98 -18.67
C VAL A 34 -7.83 8.13 -19.61
N LEU A 35 -9.12 8.48 -19.63
CA LEU A 35 -9.62 9.62 -20.40
C LEU A 35 -9.32 10.93 -19.68
N GLY A 36 -8.87 11.94 -20.43
CA GLY A 36 -8.51 13.25 -19.86
C GLY A 36 -7.22 13.24 -19.04
N ALA A 37 -6.36 12.23 -19.23
CA ALA A 37 -5.08 12.11 -18.53
C ALA A 37 -4.20 13.35 -18.73
N GLU A 38 -3.83 14.01 -17.63
CA GLU A 38 -2.90 15.14 -17.61
C GLU A 38 -1.46 14.63 -17.50
N SER A 39 -0.59 15.06 -18.42
CA SER A 39 0.81 14.67 -18.43
C SER A 39 1.54 15.10 -17.15
N GLY A 40 2.29 14.18 -16.54
CA GLY A 40 3.01 14.41 -15.28
C GLY A 40 2.15 14.38 -14.03
N VAL A 41 0.83 14.17 -14.16
CA VAL A 41 -0.09 14.03 -13.02
C VAL A 41 -0.78 12.67 -13.03
N ALA A 42 -1.17 12.20 -14.22
CA ALA A 42 -1.92 10.98 -14.38
C ALA A 42 -1.14 9.73 -13.91
N ARG A 43 -1.77 8.93 -13.06
CA ARG A 43 -1.20 7.72 -12.44
C ARG A 43 -2.29 6.72 -12.11
N VAL A 44 -1.90 5.45 -12.07
CA VAL A 44 -2.75 4.33 -11.66
C VAL A 44 -2.01 3.50 -10.64
N SER A 45 -2.68 3.17 -9.54
CA SER A 45 -2.20 2.24 -8.51
C SER A 45 -3.30 1.24 -8.17
N VAL A 46 -2.93 0.18 -7.45
CA VAL A 46 -3.88 -0.81 -6.94
C VAL A 46 -4.17 -0.51 -5.47
N LEU A 47 -5.45 -0.37 -5.10
CA LEU A 47 -5.82 -0.15 -3.71
C LEU A 47 -5.38 -1.32 -2.82
N GLY A 48 -4.69 -1.00 -1.73
CA GLY A 48 -4.11 -1.98 -0.79
C GLY A 48 -2.81 -2.63 -1.26
N HIS A 49 -2.30 -2.24 -2.44
CA HIS A 49 -1.05 -2.73 -3.03
C HIS A 49 -0.29 -1.53 -3.64
N GLU A 50 0.19 -0.63 -2.78
CA GLU A 50 0.83 0.63 -3.15
C GLU A 50 2.10 0.48 -3.99
N GLU A 51 2.75 -0.68 -3.90
CA GLU A 51 3.88 -1.07 -4.72
C GLU A 51 3.51 -1.29 -6.19
N LEU A 52 2.23 -1.63 -6.46
CA LEU A 52 1.70 -1.86 -7.80
C LEU A 52 1.16 -0.55 -8.38
N ARG A 53 2.06 0.20 -9.01
CA ARG A 53 1.75 1.47 -9.65
C ARG A 53 2.31 1.57 -11.07
N ALA A 54 1.59 2.26 -11.93
CA ALA A 54 1.96 2.53 -13.31
C ALA A 54 1.82 4.01 -13.63
N THR A 55 2.75 4.48 -14.46
CA THR A 55 2.61 5.79 -15.10
C THR A 55 1.64 5.70 -16.26
N VAL A 56 0.90 6.78 -16.50
CA VAL A 56 -0.01 6.88 -17.64
C VAL A 56 0.72 7.54 -18.80
N ASN A 57 0.75 6.88 -19.95
CA ASN A 57 1.36 7.41 -21.16
C ASN A 57 0.63 8.67 -21.66
N ALA A 58 1.28 9.43 -22.54
CA ALA A 58 0.70 10.66 -23.10
C ALA A 58 -0.62 10.43 -23.88
N ASP A 59 -0.85 9.22 -24.38
CA ASP A 59 -2.09 8.84 -25.04
C ASP A 59 -3.16 8.31 -24.06
N GLY A 60 -2.91 8.38 -22.75
CA GLY A 60 -3.78 7.91 -21.68
C GLY A 60 -3.64 6.43 -21.34
N ARG A 61 -2.82 5.64 -22.06
CA ARG A 61 -2.71 4.19 -21.81
C ARG A 61 -1.80 3.88 -20.62
N PHE A 62 -2.15 2.83 -19.89
CA PHE A 62 -1.31 2.28 -18.81
C PHE A 62 -1.29 0.75 -18.88
N GLU A 63 -0.27 0.16 -18.26
CA GLU A 63 -0.11 -1.28 -18.06
C GLU A 63 0.49 -1.50 -16.67
N LEU A 64 -0.11 -2.42 -15.90
CA LEU A 64 0.28 -2.83 -14.56
C LEU A 64 0.56 -4.33 -14.59
N ASP A 65 1.81 -4.72 -14.36
CA ASP A 65 2.22 -6.12 -14.24
C ASP A 65 2.22 -6.61 -12.80
N GLY A 66 2.19 -7.92 -12.61
CA GLY A 66 2.28 -8.53 -11.27
C GLY A 66 1.02 -8.38 -10.43
N VAL A 67 -0.11 -8.02 -11.04
CA VAL A 67 -1.36 -7.77 -10.34
C VAL A 67 -1.94 -9.10 -9.82
N PRO A 68 -2.23 -9.23 -8.51
CA PRO A 68 -2.79 -10.46 -7.94
C PRO A 68 -4.07 -10.90 -8.65
N ALA A 69 -4.21 -12.19 -8.92
CA ALA A 69 -5.36 -12.79 -9.59
C ALA A 69 -6.60 -12.82 -8.68
N THR A 70 -7.18 -11.66 -8.40
CA THR A 70 -8.32 -11.48 -7.48
C THR A 70 -9.20 -10.30 -7.93
N SER A 71 -10.31 -10.10 -7.22
CA SER A 71 -11.09 -8.86 -7.29
C SER A 71 -10.36 -7.77 -6.49
N LEU A 72 -10.10 -6.64 -7.14
CA LEU A 72 -9.41 -5.48 -6.58
C LEU A 72 -9.99 -4.19 -7.16
N GLU A 73 -9.51 -3.05 -6.67
CA GLU A 73 -9.85 -1.74 -7.21
C GLU A 73 -8.59 -1.02 -7.68
N LEU A 74 -8.63 -0.44 -8.87
CA LEU A 74 -7.66 0.54 -9.30
C LEU A 74 -7.99 1.89 -8.67
N TYR A 75 -6.96 2.56 -8.14
CA TYR A 75 -6.98 3.95 -7.79
C TYR A 75 -6.36 4.76 -8.94
N VAL A 76 -7.15 5.67 -9.52
CA VAL A 76 -6.77 6.42 -10.71
C VAL A 76 -6.83 7.90 -10.41
N VAL A 77 -5.70 8.59 -10.55
CA VAL A 77 -5.66 10.05 -10.66
C VAL A 77 -5.49 10.37 -12.13
N ALA A 78 -6.46 11.04 -12.73
CA ALA A 78 -6.44 11.38 -14.15
C ALA A 78 -5.84 12.76 -14.39
N SER A 79 -6.17 13.74 -13.56
CA SER A 79 -5.70 15.12 -13.66
C SER A 79 -5.60 15.74 -12.28
N ARG A 80 -5.24 17.02 -12.20
CA ARG A 80 -5.21 17.74 -10.91
C ARG A 80 -6.57 17.85 -10.22
N THR A 81 -7.67 17.54 -10.90
CA THR A 81 -9.03 17.71 -10.35
C THR A 81 -9.91 16.48 -10.53
N GLN A 82 -9.43 15.43 -11.19
CA GLN A 82 -10.24 14.26 -11.51
C GLN A 82 -9.57 12.96 -11.09
N ALA A 83 -10.37 12.09 -10.49
CA ALA A 83 -9.94 10.77 -10.04
C ALA A 83 -11.07 9.73 -10.19
N ALA A 84 -10.72 8.45 -10.14
CA ALA A 84 -11.66 7.34 -10.18
C ALA A 84 -11.19 6.15 -9.34
N ARG A 85 -12.15 5.38 -8.84
CA ARG A 85 -11.94 3.99 -8.42
C ARG A 85 -12.59 3.09 -9.47
N THR A 86 -11.85 2.09 -9.96
CA THR A 86 -12.35 1.17 -10.98
C THR A 86 -12.21 -0.26 -10.48
N PRO A 87 -13.32 -1.00 -10.29
CA PRO A 87 -13.24 -2.41 -9.91
C PRO A 87 -12.67 -3.24 -11.05
N VAL A 88 -11.78 -4.18 -10.73
CA VAL A 88 -11.12 -5.05 -11.68
C VAL A 88 -11.10 -6.47 -11.14
N LEU A 89 -11.44 -7.43 -12.01
CA LEU A 89 -11.19 -8.84 -11.77
C LEU A 89 -9.94 -9.25 -12.55
N ALA A 90 -8.80 -9.23 -11.88
CA ALA A 90 -7.53 -9.64 -12.47
C ALA A 90 -7.45 -11.16 -12.54
N GLN A 91 -6.89 -11.69 -13.63
CA GLN A 91 -6.74 -13.12 -13.86
C GLN A 91 -5.28 -13.48 -14.01
N GLY A 92 -4.88 -14.58 -13.37
CA GLY A 92 -3.51 -15.10 -13.45
C GLY A 92 -3.10 -15.47 -14.87
N ALA A 93 -1.84 -15.20 -15.22
CA ALA A 93 -1.24 -15.42 -16.54
C ALA A 93 -2.02 -14.78 -17.70
N ARG A 94 -2.81 -13.73 -17.43
CA ARG A 94 -3.68 -13.10 -18.42
C ARG A 94 -3.56 -11.60 -18.37
N VAL A 95 -3.86 -10.99 -19.52
CA VAL A 95 -4.07 -9.56 -19.63
C VAL A 95 -5.55 -9.26 -19.43
N THR A 96 -5.88 -8.55 -18.37
CA THR A 96 -7.21 -7.97 -18.12
C THR A 96 -7.24 -6.56 -18.70
N ASP A 97 -8.05 -6.35 -19.73
CA ASP A 97 -8.27 -5.03 -20.34
C ASP A 97 -9.51 -4.38 -19.71
N VAL A 98 -9.31 -3.24 -19.03
CA VAL A 98 -10.40 -2.50 -18.36
C VAL A 98 -11.04 -1.44 -19.26
N GLY A 99 -10.55 -1.29 -20.49
CA GLY A 99 -11.04 -0.31 -21.45
C GLY A 99 -10.76 1.14 -21.04
N ASP A 100 -11.68 2.02 -21.44
CA ASP A 100 -11.59 3.45 -21.15
C ASP A 100 -12.14 3.76 -19.74
N ILE A 101 -11.32 4.42 -18.92
CA ILE A 101 -11.66 4.89 -17.58
C ILE A 101 -11.97 6.38 -17.67
N GLN A 102 -13.23 6.74 -17.38
CA GLN A 102 -13.65 8.12 -17.24
C GLN A 102 -13.58 8.56 -15.78
N ALA A 103 -12.65 9.45 -15.47
CA ALA A 103 -12.56 10.05 -14.15
C ALA A 103 -13.62 11.12 -13.91
N LYS A 104 -13.99 11.29 -12.66
CA LYS A 104 -14.97 12.28 -12.17
C LYS A 104 -14.27 13.32 -11.30
N PRO A 105 -14.92 14.46 -10.98
CA PRO A 105 -14.37 15.42 -10.03
C PRO A 105 -13.95 14.71 -8.72
N GLY A 106 -12.66 14.77 -8.40
CA GLY A 106 -12.14 14.21 -7.16
C GLY A 106 -12.42 15.14 -5.99
N ALA A 107 -12.49 14.56 -4.81
CA ALA A 107 -12.51 15.29 -3.55
C ALA A 107 -11.13 15.83 -3.21
N PHE A 108 -11.08 16.82 -2.33
CA PHE A 108 -9.85 17.23 -1.68
C PHE A 108 -10.03 17.23 -0.18
N LEU A 109 -9.02 16.72 0.50
CA LEU A 109 -8.96 16.63 1.95
C LEU A 109 -7.89 17.60 2.44
N THR A 110 -8.30 18.66 3.13
CA THR A 110 -7.40 19.50 3.90
C THR A 110 -7.28 18.91 5.30
N VAL A 111 -6.09 18.46 5.66
CA VAL A 111 -5.77 18.01 7.02
C VAL A 111 -5.14 19.16 7.77
N ARG A 112 -5.68 19.48 8.96
CA ARG A 112 -5.14 20.51 9.85
C ARG A 112 -4.65 19.84 11.12
N VAL A 113 -3.35 19.95 11.39
CA VAL A 113 -2.68 19.24 12.49
C VAL A 113 -2.28 20.20 13.60
N ARG A 114 -2.52 19.80 14.85
CA ARG A 114 -2.03 20.45 16.07
C ARG A 114 -1.61 19.40 17.10
N ASP A 115 -0.78 19.76 18.07
CA ASP A 115 -0.60 18.95 19.29
C ASP A 115 -1.70 19.26 20.32
N GLU A 116 -1.65 18.57 21.46
CA GLU A 116 -2.58 18.78 22.58
C GLU A 116 -2.48 20.18 23.21
N LEU A 117 -1.34 20.86 23.07
CA LEU A 117 -1.12 22.23 23.54
C LEU A 117 -1.62 23.28 22.52
N GLY A 118 -2.07 22.85 21.34
CA GLY A 118 -2.55 23.68 20.25
C GLY A 118 -1.45 24.26 19.35
N ALA A 119 -0.19 23.87 19.53
CA ALA A 119 0.91 24.24 18.65
C ALA A 119 0.88 23.43 17.35
N ILE A 120 1.65 23.87 16.35
CA ILE A 120 1.86 23.14 15.09
C ILE A 120 3.14 22.32 15.27
N PRO A 121 3.07 20.99 15.28
CA PRO A 121 4.27 20.16 15.40
C PRO A 121 5.20 20.34 14.20
N PRO A 122 6.53 20.22 14.38
CA PRO A 122 7.48 20.17 13.28
C PRO A 122 7.36 18.85 12.51
N ASP A 123 7.86 18.85 11.26
CA ASP A 123 8.10 17.66 10.44
C ASP A 123 6.94 16.65 10.31
N VAL A 124 5.69 17.13 10.37
CA VAL A 124 4.51 16.27 10.23
C VAL A 124 4.39 15.70 8.81
N GLU A 125 4.22 14.38 8.73
CA GLU A 125 3.91 13.63 7.51
C GLU A 125 2.47 13.10 7.56
N VAL A 126 1.80 13.16 6.41
CA VAL A 126 0.42 12.68 6.25
C VAL A 126 0.36 11.70 5.08
N GLU A 127 -0.27 10.55 5.29
CA GLU A 127 -0.38 9.47 4.31
C GLU A 127 -1.85 8.98 4.20
N LEU A 128 -2.29 8.70 2.97
CA LEU A 128 -3.54 7.97 2.72
C LEU A 128 -3.18 6.52 2.39
N ARG A 129 -3.28 5.65 3.39
CA ARG A 129 -2.81 4.25 3.31
C ARG A 129 -3.45 3.49 2.16
N GLY A 130 -2.62 2.71 1.47
CA GLY A 130 -3.06 1.81 0.41
C GLY A 130 -3.51 2.49 -0.87
N THR A 131 -3.34 3.81 -1.02
CA THR A 131 -3.66 4.53 -2.27
C THR A 131 -2.49 4.59 -3.25
N GLY A 132 -1.27 4.32 -2.79
CA GLY A 132 -0.05 4.52 -3.59
C GLY A 132 0.32 6.00 -3.80
N GLU A 133 -0.36 6.91 -3.11
CA GLU A 133 0.00 8.32 -3.04
C GLU A 133 1.23 8.50 -2.14
N ASP A 134 2.13 9.40 -2.54
CA ASP A 134 3.30 9.72 -1.72
C ASP A 134 2.86 10.46 -0.44
N ARG A 135 3.65 10.30 0.64
CA ARG A 135 3.47 11.06 1.88
C ARG A 135 3.56 12.55 1.61
N ALA A 136 2.66 13.31 2.22
CA ALA A 136 2.63 14.76 2.10
C ALA A 136 3.12 15.42 3.40
N LYS A 137 4.01 16.39 3.26
CA LYS A 137 4.47 17.20 4.40
C LYS A 137 3.49 18.32 4.72
N VAL A 138 3.25 18.56 6.00
CA VAL A 138 2.42 19.68 6.47
C VAL A 138 3.21 20.98 6.39
N ASP A 139 2.54 22.05 5.94
CA ASP A 139 3.09 23.40 5.98
C ASP A 139 3.15 23.89 7.44
N THR A 140 4.36 24.04 7.98
CA THR A 140 4.59 24.44 9.37
C THR A 140 4.12 25.86 9.70
N SER A 141 3.84 26.69 8.69
CA SER A 141 3.31 28.04 8.90
C SER A 141 1.79 28.07 9.10
N SER A 142 1.06 27.11 8.52
CA SER A 142 -0.40 27.02 8.59
C SER A 142 -0.89 25.84 9.43
N GLY A 143 -0.07 24.79 9.56
CA GLY A 143 -0.43 23.50 10.13
C GLY A 143 -1.33 22.70 9.20
N GLU A 144 -1.32 22.99 7.90
CA GLU A 144 -2.23 22.39 6.93
C GLU A 144 -1.51 21.68 5.79
N VAL A 145 -2.11 20.60 5.30
CA VAL A 145 -1.76 19.95 4.04
C VAL A 145 -3.02 19.63 3.27
N ARG A 146 -2.94 19.73 1.94
CA ARG A 146 -4.06 19.40 1.05
C ARG A 146 -3.73 18.16 0.23
N LEU A 147 -4.58 17.16 0.36
CA LEU A 147 -4.48 15.87 -0.33
C LEU A 147 -5.56 15.80 -1.42
N GLY A 148 -5.18 15.30 -2.59
CA GLY A 148 -6.11 15.05 -3.68
C GLY A 148 -5.58 15.42 -5.07
N PRO A 149 -6.36 15.13 -6.12
CA PRO A 149 -7.76 14.73 -6.06
C PRO A 149 -7.97 13.27 -5.62
N LEU A 150 -9.00 13.03 -4.79
CA LEU A 150 -9.35 11.71 -4.27
C LEU A 150 -10.64 11.20 -4.91
N PRO A 151 -10.71 9.96 -5.40
CA PRO A 151 -11.98 9.33 -5.70
C PRO A 151 -12.90 9.30 -4.47
N ALA A 152 -14.21 9.32 -4.67
CA ALA A 152 -15.15 9.12 -3.57
C ALA A 152 -14.91 7.75 -2.89
N GLY A 153 -15.00 7.72 -1.57
CA GLY A 153 -14.72 6.52 -0.76
C GLY A 153 -14.20 6.88 0.62
N CYS A 154 -13.98 5.85 1.44
CA CYS A 154 -13.32 5.95 2.73
C CYS A 154 -11.85 5.55 2.61
N TYR A 155 -11.01 6.21 3.39
CA TYR A 155 -9.55 6.07 3.39
C TYR A 155 -9.05 6.03 4.84
N ALA A 156 -8.05 5.20 5.10
CA ALA A 156 -7.26 5.27 6.32
C ALA A 156 -6.23 6.40 6.17
N LEU A 157 -6.39 7.45 6.96
CA LEU A 157 -5.49 8.59 7.06
C LEU A 157 -4.55 8.33 8.24
N GLU A 158 -3.26 8.35 7.98
CA GLU A 158 -2.22 8.28 9.00
C GLU A 158 -1.49 9.62 9.07
N VAL A 159 -1.29 10.12 10.28
CA VAL A 159 -0.57 11.38 10.56
C VAL A 159 0.53 11.06 11.57
N LYS A 160 1.76 11.41 11.21
CA LYS A 160 2.97 11.18 12.01
C LYS A 160 3.71 12.48 12.25
N ALA A 161 4.34 12.61 13.40
CA ALA A 161 5.29 13.67 13.68
C ALA A 161 6.40 13.12 14.58
N ASP A 162 7.54 13.80 14.59
CA ASP A 162 8.63 13.44 15.49
C ASP A 162 8.20 13.65 16.95
N ASP A 163 8.59 12.72 17.84
CA ASP A 163 8.36 12.76 19.29
C ASP A 163 6.87 12.87 19.70
N LEU A 164 5.93 12.48 18.84
CA LEU A 164 4.49 12.43 19.09
C LEU A 164 3.89 11.10 18.65
N GLU A 165 2.79 10.70 19.29
CA GLU A 165 2.08 9.47 18.93
C GLU A 165 1.45 9.57 17.53
N ASP A 166 1.61 8.53 16.72
CA ASP A 166 0.96 8.40 15.41
C ASP A 166 -0.56 8.32 15.54
N VAL A 167 -1.28 9.08 14.72
CA VAL A 167 -2.76 9.01 14.67
C VAL A 167 -3.22 8.37 13.37
N GLU A 168 -3.97 7.28 13.50
CA GLU A 168 -4.70 6.65 12.40
C GLU A 168 -6.21 6.90 12.52
N THR A 169 -6.84 7.35 11.45
CA THR A 169 -8.29 7.60 11.42
C THR A 169 -8.90 7.31 10.07
N GLU A 170 -10.17 6.88 10.03
CA GLU A 170 -10.90 6.73 8.77
C GLU A 170 -11.58 8.04 8.36
N VAL A 171 -11.38 8.45 7.10
CA VAL A 171 -12.03 9.62 6.51
C VAL A 171 -12.74 9.24 5.21
N CYS A 172 -14.03 9.59 5.13
CA CYS A 172 -14.83 9.38 3.93
C CYS A 172 -15.06 10.71 3.18
N VAL A 173 -14.87 10.68 1.87
CA VAL A 173 -15.05 11.83 0.98
C VAL A 173 -16.02 11.49 -0.16
N ARG A 174 -16.77 12.49 -0.62
CA ARG A 174 -17.70 12.41 -1.75
C ARG A 174 -17.12 13.05 -3.00
N GLU A 175 -17.71 12.73 -4.14
CA GLU A 175 -17.34 13.32 -5.44
C GLU A 175 -17.33 14.86 -5.37
N GLY A 176 -16.20 15.47 -5.74
CA GLY A 176 -16.00 16.93 -5.72
C GLY A 176 -16.06 17.59 -4.33
N GLU A 177 -16.01 16.83 -3.23
CA GLU A 177 -16.08 17.39 -1.88
C GLU A 177 -14.79 18.12 -1.49
N GLU A 178 -14.95 19.26 -0.80
CA GLU A 178 -13.88 19.95 -0.09
C GLU A 178 -14.04 19.65 1.40
N ARG A 179 -13.20 18.75 1.94
CA ARG A 179 -13.31 18.26 3.32
C ARG A 179 -12.17 18.82 4.17
N LEU A 180 -12.51 19.44 5.30
CA LEU A 180 -11.54 19.79 6.35
C LEU A 180 -11.56 18.71 7.44
N GLN A 181 -10.40 18.15 7.76
CA GLN A 181 -10.22 17.16 8.82
C GLN A 181 -9.21 17.69 9.86
N PRO A 182 -9.66 18.17 11.03
CA PRO A 182 -8.77 18.49 12.13
C PRO A 182 -8.22 17.20 12.77
N ILE A 183 -6.95 17.20 13.10
CA ILE A 183 -6.23 16.13 13.80
C ILE A 183 -5.45 16.75 14.96
N THR A 184 -5.53 16.11 16.12
CA THR A 184 -4.71 16.41 17.28
C THR A 184 -3.77 15.24 17.52
N LEU A 185 -2.46 15.49 17.54
CA LEU A 185 -1.43 14.50 17.85
C LEU A 185 -1.19 14.47 19.37
N PRO A 186 -1.32 13.29 20.03
CA PRO A 186 -0.96 13.11 21.43
C PRO A 186 0.55 13.23 21.65
N ALA A 187 0.96 13.51 22.89
CA ALA A 187 2.34 13.30 23.30
C ALA A 187 2.68 11.81 23.25
N ASP A 188 3.92 11.47 22.88
CA ASP A 188 4.40 10.09 22.93
C ASP A 188 4.70 9.72 24.39
N ASP A 189 3.81 8.94 25.00
CA ASP A 189 3.91 8.49 26.40
C ASP A 189 4.72 7.18 26.54
N ASP A 190 5.41 6.71 25.47
CA ASP A 190 6.29 5.54 25.52
C ASP A 190 7.61 5.84 26.28
N ASP A 191 7.49 6.01 27.61
CA ASP A 191 8.54 5.65 28.56
C ASP A 191 8.71 4.12 28.49
N GLY A 192 9.43 3.66 27.46
CA GLY A 192 9.90 2.30 27.34
C GLY A 192 10.73 1.94 28.57
N GLY A 193 10.08 1.34 29.56
CA GLY A 193 10.72 0.86 30.77
C GLY A 193 11.87 -0.08 30.40
N ASP A 194 13.07 0.31 30.80
CA ASP A 194 14.22 -0.57 30.90
C ASP A 194 13.87 -1.75 31.82
N ASP A 195 13.36 -2.85 31.25
CA ASP A 195 13.25 -4.15 31.92
C ASP A 195 14.65 -4.79 32.04
N ASP A 196 15.59 -4.09 32.70
CA ASP A 196 16.82 -4.69 33.23
C ASP A 196 16.51 -5.40 34.57
N GLY A 197 15.59 -6.37 34.50
CA GLY A 197 15.24 -7.29 35.58
C GLY A 197 16.30 -8.37 35.78
N GLY A 198 17.54 -7.98 36.05
CA GLY A 198 18.65 -8.88 36.40
C GLY A 198 18.92 -8.93 37.90
N SER A 199 17.94 -9.37 38.69
CA SER A 199 18.13 -9.64 40.13
C SER A 199 18.42 -11.12 40.38
N ASP A 200 19.68 -11.52 40.21
CA ASP A 200 20.16 -12.83 40.69
C ASP A 200 20.73 -12.67 42.11
N ASP A 201 19.86 -12.76 43.10
CA ASP A 201 20.24 -12.82 44.52
C ASP A 201 19.88 -14.18 45.16
N HIS A 202 20.93 -14.84 45.65
CA HIS A 202 21.01 -15.76 46.81
C HIS A 202 20.64 -17.25 46.72
N GLY A 203 21.65 -18.08 47.03
CA GLY A 203 21.54 -19.40 47.69
C GLY A 203 22.78 -20.26 47.40
N GLY A 204 23.55 -20.78 48.34
CA GLY A 204 23.45 -20.89 49.79
C GLY A 204 24.76 -21.44 50.36
N ARG A 205 24.81 -21.41 51.69
CA ARG A 205 25.92 -21.77 52.59
C ARG A 205 26.02 -23.30 52.75
N ASP A 206 27.17 -23.74 53.29
CA ASP A 206 27.51 -25.04 53.94
C ASP A 206 28.60 -25.81 53.17
N GLY A 207 29.68 -26.32 53.77
CA GLY A 207 30.11 -26.42 55.16
C GLY A 207 31.58 -26.90 55.22
N GLY A 208 32.19 -26.80 56.39
CA GLY A 208 33.54 -27.34 56.68
C GLY A 208 33.54 -28.82 57.07
#